data_AF-A0AAF0XS52-F1
#
_entry.id   AF-A0AAF0XS52-F1
#
_cell.length_a   1.000
_cell.length_b   1.000
_cell.length_c   1.000
_cell.angle_alpha   90.00
_cell.angle_beta   90.00
_cell.angle_gamma   90.00
#
_symmetry.space_group_name_H-M   'P 1'
#
loop_
_entity.id
_entity.type
_entity.pdbx_description
1 polymer ?
#
loop_
_entity_poly.entity_id
_entity_poly.type
_entity_poly.pdbx_seq_one_letter_code
_entity_poly.pdbx_strand_id
1 'polypeptide(L)'
;MNSMHDSISQIWHLGSASSFKSLQFKLNGVQTYVSSALTDEEDCLDMFEDVMDGKIKRRVRDKTQKLEHVTSVALALVNSLYI
;
A
#
# COMPACT_ATOMS: atom_id res chain seq x y z
N MET A 1 29.90 -15.27 -2.66
CA MET A 1 29.02 -14.54 -1.72
C MET A 1 29.23 -13.02 -1.80
N ASN A 2 29.66 -12.49 -2.96
CA ASN A 2 30.26 -11.16 -3.04
C ASN A 2 29.34 -10.20 -3.83
N SER A 3 28.52 -10.74 -4.73
CA SER A 3 27.62 -9.97 -5.61
C SER A 3 26.46 -9.26 -4.89
N MET A 4 26.01 -9.76 -3.73
CA MET A 4 24.96 -9.11 -2.94
C MET A 4 25.48 -7.88 -2.20
N HIS A 5 26.67 -7.97 -1.57
CA HIS A 5 27.29 -6.82 -0.91
C HIS A 5 27.63 -5.72 -1.92
N ASP A 6 28.15 -6.10 -3.08
CA ASP A 6 28.47 -5.14 -4.15
C ASP A 6 27.21 -4.45 -4.71
N SER A 7 26.07 -5.17 -4.74
CA SER A 7 24.78 -4.61 -5.15
C SER A 7 24.21 -3.63 -4.12
N ILE A 8 24.38 -3.91 -2.82
CA ILE A 8 23.96 -3.00 -1.73
C ILE A 8 24.81 -1.73 -1.74
N SER A 9 26.13 -1.83 -1.95
CA SER A 9 27.01 -0.66 -2.06
C SER A 9 26.69 0.22 -3.28
N GLN A 10 26.21 -0.36 -4.38
CA GLN A 10 25.76 0.41 -5.56
C GLN A 10 24.45 1.16 -5.30
N ILE A 11 23.53 0.62 -4.50
CA ILE A 11 22.31 1.32 -4.06
C ILE A 11 22.68 2.54 -3.19
N TRP A 12 23.69 2.41 -2.33
CA TRP A 12 24.24 3.52 -1.56
C TRP A 12 24.94 4.57 -2.44
N HIS A 13 25.59 4.16 -3.54
CA HIS A 13 26.22 5.06 -4.51
C HIS A 13 25.25 5.73 -5.51
N LEU A 14 23.98 5.32 -5.55
CA LEU A 14 22.90 6.12 -6.17
C LEU A 14 22.51 7.36 -5.32
N GLY A 15 23.25 7.60 -4.23
CA GLY A 15 23.23 8.79 -3.38
C GLY A 15 23.57 10.09 -4.08
N SER A 16 22.66 10.55 -4.94
CA SER A 16 22.37 11.98 -5.02
C SER A 16 21.13 12.23 -4.17
N ALA A 17 21.13 13.30 -3.37
CA ALA A 17 19.96 13.76 -2.62
C ALA A 17 18.69 13.90 -3.52
N SER A 18 18.87 14.03 -4.84
CA SER A 18 17.78 13.97 -5.83
C SER A 18 17.09 12.60 -5.90
N SER A 19 17.82 11.50 -5.81
CA SER A 19 17.28 10.13 -5.88
C SER A 19 16.50 9.79 -4.61
N PHE A 20 17.05 10.09 -3.43
CA PHE A 20 16.36 9.87 -2.15
C PHE A 20 15.12 10.76 -2.02
N LYS A 21 15.21 12.05 -2.35
CA LYS A 21 14.04 12.95 -2.37
C LYS A 21 13.00 12.52 -3.40
N SER A 22 13.42 12.01 -4.57
CA SER A 22 12.49 11.46 -5.57
C SER A 22 11.84 10.15 -5.11
N LEU A 23 12.56 9.30 -4.37
CA LEU A 23 12.03 8.08 -3.78
C LEU A 23 11.03 8.43 -2.67
N GLN A 24 11.38 9.36 -1.79
CA GLN A 24 10.48 9.84 -0.73
C GLN A 24 9.21 10.47 -1.32
N PHE A 25 9.33 11.28 -2.38
CA PHE A 25 8.17 11.84 -3.07
C PHE A 25 7.27 10.75 -3.67
N LYS A 26 7.87 9.73 -4.30
CA LYS A 26 7.12 8.57 -4.82
C LYS A 26 6.45 7.78 -3.69
N LEU A 27 7.15 7.53 -2.59
CA LEU A 27 6.59 6.83 -1.41
C LEU A 27 5.44 7.62 -0.78
N ASN A 28 5.54 8.95 -0.69
CA ASN A 28 4.43 9.80 -0.24
C ASN A 28 3.20 9.70 -1.16
N GLY A 29 3.44 9.64 -2.48
CA GLY A 29 2.38 9.39 -3.46
C GLY A 29 1.73 8.02 -3.23
N VAL A 30 2.54 6.96 -3.10
CA VAL A 30 2.04 5.60 -2.81
C VAL A 30 1.26 5.58 -1.50
N GLN A 31 1.78 6.19 -0.43
CA GLN A 31 1.11 6.31 0.87
C GLN A 31 -0.27 6.96 0.73
N THR A 32 -0.36 8.04 -0.04
CA THR A 32 -1.63 8.73 -0.33
C THR A 32 -2.59 7.77 -1.04
N TYR A 33 -2.15 7.11 -2.12
CA TYR A 33 -3.00 6.19 -2.87
C TYR A 33 -3.50 4.99 -2.05
N VAL A 34 -2.63 4.36 -1.25
CA VAL A 34 -3.05 3.22 -0.42
C VAL A 34 -3.93 3.65 0.75
N SER A 35 -3.75 4.86 1.28
CA SER A 35 -4.64 5.41 2.31
C SER A 35 -6.02 5.71 1.73
N SER A 36 -6.09 6.29 0.53
CA SER A 36 -7.36 6.49 -0.18
C SER A 36 -8.04 5.17 -0.54
N ALA A 37 -7.28 4.15 -0.94
CA ALA A 37 -7.83 2.83 -1.21
C ALA A 37 -8.49 2.18 0.02
N LEU A 38 -7.90 2.35 1.21
CA LEU A 38 -8.54 1.90 2.47
C LEU A 38 -9.87 2.63 2.73
N THR A 39 -9.92 3.94 2.49
CA THR A 39 -11.17 4.70 2.60
C THR A 39 -12.21 4.23 1.59
N ASP A 40 -11.82 4.02 0.32
CA ASP A 40 -12.74 3.51 -0.72
C ASP A 40 -13.29 2.11 -0.36
N GLU A 41 -12.47 1.26 0.28
CA GLU A 41 -12.86 -0.06 0.76
C GLU A 41 -13.84 0.03 1.94
N GLU A 42 -13.61 0.93 2.89
CA GLU A 42 -14.53 1.23 4.01
C GLU A 42 -15.87 1.75 3.48
N ASP A 43 -15.85 2.78 2.64
CA ASP A 43 -17.03 3.36 1.99
C ASP A 43 -17.79 2.30 1.18
N CYS A 44 -17.08 1.39 0.49
CA CYS A 44 -17.70 0.28 -0.23
C CYS A 44 -18.47 -0.67 0.71
N LEU A 45 -17.96 -0.93 1.91
CA LEU A 45 -18.65 -1.78 2.87
C LEU A 45 -19.87 -1.07 3.46
N ASP A 46 -19.74 0.21 3.79
CA ASP A 46 -20.80 1.05 4.33
C ASP A 46 -21.97 1.19 3.35
N MET A 47 -21.67 1.42 2.06
CA MET A 47 -22.69 1.46 0.99
C MET A 47 -23.48 0.16 0.85
N PHE A 48 -22.94 -0.97 1.34
CA PHE A 48 -23.60 -2.28 1.30
C PHE A 48 -24.30 -2.64 2.60
N GLU A 49 -24.23 -1.82 3.65
CA GLU A 49 -24.80 -2.11 4.96
C GLU A 49 -26.33 -2.31 4.87
N ASP A 50 -27.02 -1.39 4.20
CA ASP A 50 -28.49 -1.39 4.02
C ASP A 50 -28.99 -2.38 2.93
N VAL A 51 -28.08 -3.00 2.18
CA VAL A 51 -28.46 -4.00 1.19
C VAL A 51 -28.95 -5.27 1.89
N MET A 52 -30.08 -5.83 1.46
CA MET A 52 -30.59 -7.09 2.01
C MET A 52 -29.52 -8.19 1.96
N ASP A 53 -29.42 -8.95 3.06
CA ASP A 53 -28.45 -10.02 3.16
C ASP A 53 -28.66 -11.08 2.07
N GLY A 54 -27.57 -11.37 1.36
CA GLY A 54 -27.63 -12.21 0.19
C GLY A 54 -26.25 -12.62 -0.30
N LYS A 55 -26.24 -13.49 -1.31
CA LYS A 55 -25.02 -14.02 -1.91
C LYS A 55 -24.13 -12.93 -2.52
N ILE A 56 -24.72 -11.82 -2.96
CA ILE A 56 -23.99 -10.68 -3.53
C ILE A 56 -23.31 -9.89 -2.41
N LYS A 57 -24.06 -9.42 -1.40
CA LYS A 57 -23.51 -8.69 -0.25
C LYS A 57 -22.36 -9.44 0.42
N ARG A 58 -22.53 -10.74 0.71
CA ARG A 58 -21.45 -11.57 1.26
C ARG A 58 -20.20 -11.61 0.36
N ARG A 59 -20.38 -11.77 -0.96
CA ARG A 59 -19.25 -11.82 -1.88
C ARG A 59 -18.53 -10.48 -2.04
N VAL A 60 -19.25 -9.36 -1.96
CA VAL A 60 -18.65 -8.02 -1.95
C VAL A 60 -17.83 -7.88 -0.67
N ARG A 61 -18.45 -8.10 0.50
CA ARG A 61 -17.79 -8.02 1.80
C ARG A 61 -16.52 -8.89 1.89
N ASP A 62 -16.61 -10.16 1.51
CA ASP A 62 -15.47 -11.09 1.56
C ASP A 62 -14.31 -10.67 0.64
N LYS A 63 -14.61 -9.99 -0.48
CA LYS A 63 -13.58 -9.49 -1.41
C LYS A 63 -12.98 -8.19 -0.91
N THR A 64 -13.81 -7.25 -0.46
CA THR A 64 -13.37 -5.95 0.04
C THR A 64 -12.50 -6.12 1.29
N GLN A 65 -12.87 -6.99 2.23
CA GLN A 65 -12.05 -7.28 3.42
C GLN A 65 -10.69 -7.91 3.09
N LYS A 66 -10.62 -8.73 2.03
CA LYS A 66 -9.33 -9.26 1.55
C LYS A 66 -8.48 -8.15 0.92
N LEU A 67 -9.10 -7.22 0.22
CA LEU A 67 -8.41 -6.08 -0.37
C LEU A 67 -7.87 -5.18 0.74
N GLU A 68 -8.69 -4.82 1.72
CA GLU A 68 -8.34 -4.08 2.93
C GLU A 68 -7.13 -4.66 3.66
N HIS A 69 -7.09 -5.99 3.82
CA HIS A 69 -5.94 -6.64 4.42
C HIS A 69 -4.64 -6.42 3.60
N VAL A 70 -4.69 -6.60 2.29
CA VAL A 70 -3.53 -6.42 1.41
C VAL A 70 -3.12 -4.94 1.34
N THR A 71 -4.07 -4.03 1.24
CA THR A 71 -3.86 -2.57 1.23
C THR A 71 -3.23 -2.11 2.54
N SER A 72 -3.69 -2.63 3.68
CA SER A 72 -3.11 -2.37 5.01
C SER A 72 -1.65 -2.85 5.13
N VAL A 73 -1.34 -4.05 4.61
CA VAL A 73 0.04 -4.54 4.56
C VAL A 73 0.91 -3.65 3.68
N ALA A 74 0.40 -3.21 2.52
CA ALA A 74 1.11 -2.28 1.65
C ALA A 74 1.39 -0.94 2.35
N LEU A 75 0.41 -0.38 3.05
CA LEU A 75 0.58 0.85 3.83
C LEU A 75 1.62 0.68 4.95
N ALA A 76 1.61 -0.45 5.66
CA ALA A 76 2.61 -0.74 6.68
C ALA A 76 4.04 -0.78 6.10
N LEU A 77 4.21 -1.42 4.94
CA LEU A 77 5.48 -1.44 4.22
C LEU A 77 5.93 -0.04 3.81
N VAL A 78 5.03 0.75 3.21
CA VAL A 78 5.34 2.13 2.78
C VAL A 78 5.76 3.00 3.97
N ASN A 79 5.03 2.91 5.09
CA ASN A 79 5.37 3.64 6.32
C ASN A 79 6.72 3.20 6.89
N SER A 80 7.09 1.91 6.77
CA SER A 80 8.38 1.41 7.23
C SER A 80 9.56 1.85 6.35
N LEU A 81 9.32 2.19 5.08
CA LEU A 81 10.32 2.69 4.13
C LEU A 81 10.46 4.23 4.18
N TYR A 82 9.56 4.89 4.88
CA TYR A 82 9.54 6.34 5.07
C TYR A 82 10.33 6.79 6.32
N ILE A 83 10.55 5.88 7.28
CA ILE A 83 11.42 6.04 8.47
C ILE A 83 12.85 5.61 8.13
#